data_AF-A0A261KWH3-F1
#
_entry.id   AF-A0A261KWH3-F1
#
_cell.length_a   1.000
_cell.length_b   1.000
_cell.length_c   1.000
_cell.angle_alpha   90.00
_cell.angle_beta   90.00
_cell.angle_gamma   90.00
#
_symmetry.space_group_name_H-M   'P 1'
#
loop_
_entity.id
_entity.type
_entity.pdbx_description
1 polymer ?
#
loop_
_entity_poly.entity_id
_entity_poly.type
_entity_poly.pdbx_seq_one_letter_code
_entity_poly.pdbx_strand_id
1 'polypeptide(L)'
;MAAINGVMMQYFHWYIDPNLILWNEVKSKAQELADVGFTAMWLPPAYKGIGGTYDVGYGVYDMYDLGEFDQKGTVRTKYGDRQQYLDAIQALHNVGIDVYADGVLNHRMGADGTEIVKATPFSKDDRIHPKGGMRNIKGYTHFPFPGRQKKYSDFEWHWWHFDAVDYDDYSKEQNTIYLFEGKSFDDYVALEKGNFAYLMGADVDFQSKEVRDE
;
A
#
# COMPACT_ATOMS: atom_id res chain seq x y z
N MET A 1 24.84 14.65 31.19
CA MET A 1 24.91 14.73 29.71
C MET A 1 23.65 15.42 29.24
N ALA A 2 23.75 16.38 28.31
CA ALA A 2 22.55 16.96 27.71
C ALA A 2 21.82 15.88 26.91
N ALA A 3 20.48 15.86 26.97
CA ALA A 3 19.70 14.96 26.14
C ALA A 3 19.90 15.34 24.66
N ILE A 4 20.14 14.34 23.81
CA ILE A 4 20.19 14.54 22.36
C ILE A 4 18.76 14.85 21.88
N ASN A 5 18.58 15.91 21.09
CA ASN A 5 17.29 16.21 20.46
C ASN A 5 17.03 15.20 19.34
N GLY A 6 15.81 14.65 19.28
CA GLY A 6 15.41 13.78 18.18
C GLY A 6 15.17 14.56 16.88
N VAL A 7 15.73 14.09 15.77
CA VAL A 7 15.54 14.66 14.43
C VAL A 7 15.27 13.53 13.44
N MET A 8 14.10 13.58 12.81
CA MET A 8 13.67 12.62 11.79
C MET A 8 13.95 13.15 10.39
N MET A 9 14.28 12.25 9.45
CA MET A 9 14.35 12.55 8.02
C MET A 9 13.45 11.59 7.24
N GLN A 10 12.62 12.14 6.34
CA GLN A 10 12.02 11.38 5.25
C GLN A 10 13.10 11.10 4.21
N TYR A 11 13.50 9.84 4.04
CA TYR A 11 14.67 9.48 3.21
C TYR A 11 14.28 9.06 1.78
N PHE A 12 13.31 9.75 1.20
CA PHE A 12 12.90 9.52 -0.18
C PHE A 12 12.15 10.73 -0.76
N HIS A 13 12.11 10.80 -2.09
CA HIS A 13 11.21 11.68 -2.81
C HIS A 13 10.59 10.95 -4.01
N TRP A 14 9.53 11.51 -4.58
CA TRP A 14 8.73 10.88 -5.63
C TRP A 14 9.55 10.45 -6.85
N TYR A 15 10.43 11.34 -7.29
CA TYR A 15 11.20 11.23 -8.53
C TYR A 15 12.53 10.45 -8.43
N ILE A 16 12.75 9.65 -7.38
CA ILE A 16 13.94 8.77 -7.32
C ILE A 16 13.94 7.86 -8.55
N ASP A 17 15.09 7.81 -9.23
CA ASP A 17 15.32 6.88 -10.33
C ASP A 17 15.38 5.44 -9.78
N PRO A 18 14.56 4.50 -10.27
CA PRO A 18 14.62 3.09 -9.86
C PRO A 18 15.98 2.39 -10.05
N ASN A 19 16.92 2.99 -10.80
CA ASN A 19 18.29 2.51 -10.96
C ASN A 19 19.21 2.95 -9.80
N LEU A 20 18.84 4.03 -9.10
CA LEU A 20 19.44 4.42 -7.82
C LEU A 20 18.81 3.52 -6.75
N ILE A 21 19.37 2.33 -6.58
CA ILE A 21 18.93 1.36 -5.56
C ILE A 21 19.05 2.01 -4.17
N LEU A 22 17.95 2.59 -3.69
CA LEU A 22 17.88 3.46 -2.50
C LEU A 22 18.44 2.78 -1.25
N TRP A 23 18.20 1.48 -1.08
CA TRP A 23 18.72 0.74 0.07
C TRP A 23 20.25 0.73 0.16
N ASN A 24 20.94 0.70 -0.98
CA ASN A 24 22.40 0.81 -1.00
C ASN A 24 22.86 2.23 -0.62
N GLU A 25 22.11 3.26 -1.03
CA GLU A 25 22.38 4.63 -0.66
C GLU A 25 22.22 4.84 0.85
N VAL A 26 21.08 4.43 1.43
CA VAL A 26 20.82 4.45 2.88
C VAL A 26 21.96 3.79 3.65
N LYS A 27 22.33 2.56 3.25
CA LYS A 27 23.42 1.80 3.86
C LYS A 27 24.75 2.58 3.83
N SER A 28 25.08 3.18 2.69
CA SER A 28 26.34 3.91 2.51
C SER A 28 26.39 5.24 3.27
N LYS A 29 25.22 5.86 3.49
CA LYS A 29 25.07 7.19 4.11
C LYS A 29 24.78 7.16 5.61
N ALA A 30 24.52 6.00 6.20
CA ALA A 30 24.13 5.86 7.60
C ALA A 30 25.05 6.66 8.56
N GLN A 31 26.38 6.48 8.48
CA GLN A 31 27.31 7.20 9.36
C GLN A 31 27.28 8.71 9.13
N GLU A 32 27.27 9.16 7.87
CA GLU A 32 27.19 10.58 7.52
C GLU A 32 25.92 11.22 8.09
N LEU A 33 24.78 10.51 8.04
CA LEU A 33 23.50 10.97 8.58
C LEU A 33 23.52 11.07 10.11
N ALA A 34 24.18 10.13 10.79
CA ALA A 34 24.35 10.17 12.24
C ALA A 34 25.25 11.33 12.67
N ASP A 35 26.35 11.55 11.93
CA ASP A 35 27.33 12.60 12.22
C ASP A 35 26.72 14.02 12.10
N VAL A 36 25.76 14.21 11.19
CA VAL A 36 25.02 15.47 11.05
C VAL A 36 23.82 15.60 12.01
N GLY A 37 23.57 14.58 12.84
CA GLY A 37 22.63 14.65 13.96
C GLY A 37 21.22 14.10 13.70
N PHE A 38 21.01 13.34 12.61
CA PHE A 38 19.75 12.62 12.46
C PHE A 38 19.69 11.44 13.42
N THR A 39 18.52 11.21 13.99
CA THR A 39 18.28 10.14 14.98
C THR A 39 17.22 9.15 14.53
N ALA A 40 16.45 9.47 13.49
CA ALA A 40 15.43 8.58 12.94
C ALA A 40 15.25 8.76 11.42
N MET A 41 14.94 7.68 10.72
CA MET A 41 14.68 7.65 9.28
C MET A 41 13.30 7.09 8.99
N TRP A 42 12.47 7.85 8.28
CA TRP A 42 11.27 7.33 7.63
C TRP A 42 11.64 6.86 6.22
N LEU A 43 11.55 5.54 6.02
CA LEU A 43 11.80 4.88 4.74
C LEU A 43 10.48 4.67 3.98
N PRO A 44 10.50 4.75 2.62
CA PRO A 44 9.29 4.56 1.82
C PRO A 44 8.72 3.13 1.95
N PRO A 45 7.50 2.87 1.46
CA PRO A 45 6.93 1.53 1.47
C PRO A 45 7.88 0.52 0.81
N ALA A 46 8.25 -0.51 1.55
CA ALA A 46 9.30 -1.45 1.15
C ALA A 46 8.78 -2.71 0.45
N TYR A 47 7.46 -2.86 0.35
CA TYR A 47 6.76 -3.99 -0.23
C TYR A 47 6.39 -3.77 -1.71
N LYS A 48 6.02 -4.85 -2.41
CA LYS A 48 5.72 -4.86 -3.84
C LYS A 48 4.47 -4.02 -4.15
N GLY A 49 4.61 -3.05 -5.05
CA GLY A 49 3.51 -2.27 -5.62
C GLY A 49 3.09 -2.75 -7.02
N ILE A 50 1.93 -2.27 -7.48
CA ILE A 50 1.34 -2.60 -8.80
C ILE A 50 2.30 -2.27 -9.96
N GLY A 51 3.07 -1.20 -9.85
CA GLY A 51 4.04 -0.77 -10.87
C GLY A 51 5.39 -1.49 -10.82
N GLY A 52 5.58 -2.51 -9.98
CA GLY A 52 6.87 -3.19 -9.83
C GLY A 52 7.98 -2.23 -9.41
N THR A 53 9.03 -2.09 -10.22
CA THR A 53 10.15 -1.16 -9.95
C THR A 53 9.80 0.31 -10.16
N TYR A 54 8.66 0.62 -10.76
CA TYR A 54 8.25 2.00 -11.07
C TYR A 54 7.24 2.55 -10.06
N ASP A 55 6.71 1.70 -9.18
CA ASP A 55 5.81 2.13 -8.11
C ASP A 55 6.59 2.85 -7.00
N VAL A 56 6.05 3.96 -6.50
CA VAL A 56 6.61 4.66 -5.33
C VAL A 56 6.28 3.90 -4.03
N GLY A 57 5.41 2.91 -4.10
CA GLY A 57 5.08 2.00 -3.00
C GLY A 57 3.66 2.16 -2.47
N TYR A 58 3.00 3.28 -2.77
CA TYR A 58 1.61 3.54 -2.35
C TYR A 58 0.57 2.73 -3.15
N GLY A 59 0.91 2.27 -4.36
CA GLY A 59 0.07 1.33 -5.11
C GLY A 59 0.21 -0.10 -4.61
N VAL A 60 -0.10 -0.34 -3.33
CA VAL A 60 0.24 -1.59 -2.61
C VAL A 60 -0.36 -2.81 -3.28
N TYR A 61 0.47 -3.78 -3.61
CA TYR A 61 0.03 -5.09 -4.10
C TYR A 61 0.15 -6.14 -2.99
N ASP A 62 1.39 -6.48 -2.60
CA ASP A 62 1.67 -7.58 -1.66
C ASP A 62 2.61 -7.12 -0.54
N MET A 63 2.06 -6.93 0.67
CA MET A 63 2.79 -6.43 1.83
C MET A 63 3.86 -7.40 2.37
N TYR A 64 3.75 -8.69 2.05
CA TYR A 64 4.75 -9.70 2.45
C TYR A 64 5.93 -9.79 1.48
N ASP A 65 5.82 -9.19 0.29
CA ASP A 65 6.87 -9.18 -0.72
C ASP A 65 7.73 -7.92 -0.59
N LEU A 66 8.75 -7.98 0.28
CA LEU A 66 9.73 -6.89 0.48
C LEU A 66 10.77 -6.79 -0.66
N GLY A 67 10.39 -7.14 -1.89
CA GLY A 67 11.29 -7.31 -3.02
C GLY A 67 12.01 -8.66 -3.00
N GLU A 68 11.30 -9.72 -2.64
CA GLU A 68 11.82 -11.09 -2.51
C GLU A 68 11.28 -12.03 -3.59
N PHE A 69 10.07 -11.78 -4.10
CA PHE A 69 9.38 -12.68 -5.01
C PHE A 69 9.23 -12.06 -6.41
N ASP A 70 9.28 -12.91 -7.44
CA ASP A 70 8.99 -12.47 -8.82
C ASP A 70 7.49 -12.23 -8.98
N GLN A 71 7.09 -10.96 -8.82
CA GLN A 71 5.72 -10.49 -8.87
C GLN A 71 5.68 -9.12 -9.55
N LYS A 72 4.66 -8.89 -10.38
CA LYS A 72 4.53 -7.65 -11.18
C LYS A 72 5.75 -7.36 -12.07
N GLY A 73 6.35 -8.43 -12.60
CA GLY A 73 7.45 -8.36 -13.56
C GLY A 73 8.83 -8.02 -12.97
N THR A 74 8.98 -8.12 -11.64
CA THR A 74 10.24 -7.86 -10.94
C THR A 74 10.33 -8.65 -9.64
N VAL A 75 11.56 -9.00 -9.24
CA VAL A 75 11.87 -9.43 -7.88
C VAL A 75 11.92 -8.22 -6.96
N ARG A 76 12.87 -7.31 -7.19
CA ARG A 76 13.08 -6.12 -6.36
C ARG A 76 11.91 -5.14 -6.44
N THR A 77 11.74 -4.31 -5.42
CA THR A 77 10.91 -3.10 -5.50
C THR A 77 11.66 -1.98 -6.24
N LYS A 78 11.06 -0.78 -6.31
CA LYS A 78 11.75 0.42 -6.78
C LYS A 78 13.06 0.67 -6.05
N TYR A 79 13.11 0.34 -4.76
CA TYR A 79 14.17 0.73 -3.84
C TYR A 79 15.27 -0.32 -3.64
N GLY A 80 15.01 -1.57 -4.00
CA GLY A 80 15.95 -2.69 -3.90
C GLY A 80 15.26 -4.00 -3.52
N ASP A 81 16.06 -5.02 -3.23
CA ASP A 81 15.59 -6.31 -2.74
C ASP A 81 15.50 -6.35 -1.20
N ARG A 82 14.91 -7.43 -0.68
CA ARG A 82 14.73 -7.65 0.75
C ARG A 82 16.03 -7.62 1.54
N GLN A 83 17.11 -8.20 1.01
CA GLN A 83 18.38 -8.25 1.73
C GLN A 83 19.01 -6.86 1.81
N GLN A 84 18.96 -6.09 0.73
CA GLN A 84 19.41 -4.71 0.72
C GLN A 84 18.63 -3.85 1.72
N TYR A 85 17.31 -4.03 1.83
CA TYR A 85 16.48 -3.32 2.81
C TYR A 85 16.91 -3.63 4.25
N LEU A 86 17.10 -4.92 4.58
CA LEU A 86 17.55 -5.34 5.92
C LEU A 86 18.97 -4.86 6.24
N ASP A 87 19.88 -4.89 5.27
CA ASP A 87 21.23 -4.37 5.40
C ASP A 87 21.24 -2.85 5.66
N ALA A 88 20.35 -2.10 5.00
CA ALA A 88 20.20 -0.67 5.20
C ALA A 88 19.70 -0.35 6.62
N ILE A 89 18.68 -1.08 7.10
CA ILE A 89 18.18 -0.98 8.47
C ILE A 89 19.29 -1.27 9.48
N GLN A 90 20.04 -2.37 9.27
CA GLN A 90 21.13 -2.74 10.17
C GLN A 90 22.22 -1.67 10.21
N ALA A 91 22.55 -1.05 9.07
CA ALA A 91 23.52 0.04 9.02
C ALA A 91 23.06 1.28 9.81
N LEU A 92 21.78 1.64 9.74
CA LEU A 92 21.20 2.73 10.53
C LEU A 92 21.23 2.41 12.03
N HIS A 93 20.82 1.19 12.43
CA HIS A 93 20.87 0.78 13.83
C HIS A 93 22.29 0.76 14.40
N ASN A 94 23.29 0.36 13.61
CA ASN A 94 24.69 0.33 14.03
C ASN A 94 25.23 1.72 14.41
N VAL A 95 24.63 2.79 13.89
CA VAL A 95 25.00 4.18 14.18
C VAL A 95 23.98 4.89 15.07
N GLY A 96 23.03 4.15 15.66
CA GLY A 96 22.06 4.68 16.61
C GLY A 96 20.91 5.47 15.97
N ILE A 97 20.58 5.20 14.70
CA ILE A 97 19.42 5.80 14.01
C ILE A 97 18.25 4.81 14.03
N ASP A 98 17.10 5.26 14.55
CA ASP A 98 15.84 4.51 14.50
C ASP A 98 15.27 4.46 13.09
N VAL A 99 14.53 3.40 12.76
CA VAL A 99 13.87 3.24 11.45
C VAL A 99 12.36 3.15 11.60
N TYR A 100 11.65 3.98 10.84
CA TYR A 100 10.19 3.95 10.72
C TYR A 100 9.82 3.51 9.30
N ALA A 101 9.09 2.41 9.21
CA ALA A 101 8.59 1.88 7.95
C ALA A 101 7.24 2.50 7.60
N ASP A 102 7.04 2.81 6.32
CA ASP A 102 5.77 3.31 5.81
C ASP A 102 4.72 2.19 5.69
N GLY A 103 3.60 2.36 6.39
CA GLY A 103 2.48 1.43 6.40
C GLY A 103 1.29 1.99 5.62
N VAL A 104 1.04 1.42 4.44
CA VAL A 104 -0.07 1.82 3.55
C VAL A 104 -1.15 0.75 3.65
N LEU A 105 -2.12 1.00 4.53
CA LEU A 105 -3.15 0.01 4.90
C LEU A 105 -4.50 0.26 4.23
N ASN A 106 -4.73 1.46 3.70
CA ASN A 106 -6.04 1.89 3.19
C ASN A 106 -6.59 0.99 2.07
N HIS A 107 -5.74 0.58 1.12
CA HIS A 107 -6.20 -0.04 -0.11
C HIS A 107 -5.19 -1.03 -0.66
N ARG A 108 -5.65 -1.85 -1.61
CA ARG A 108 -4.82 -2.67 -2.49
C ARG A 108 -5.05 -2.32 -3.95
N MET A 109 -4.01 -2.45 -4.76
CA MET A 109 -4.03 -2.21 -6.20
C MET A 109 -3.34 -3.33 -6.96
N GLY A 110 -3.80 -3.56 -8.19
CA GLY A 110 -3.17 -4.53 -9.08
C GLY A 110 -3.56 -5.96 -8.76
N ALA A 111 -4.85 -6.22 -8.46
CA ALA A 111 -5.36 -7.57 -8.30
C ALA A 111 -4.98 -8.46 -9.51
N ASP A 112 -4.72 -9.74 -9.25
CA ASP A 112 -4.36 -10.69 -10.30
C ASP A 112 -5.60 -11.21 -11.04
N GLY A 113 -6.78 -11.10 -10.40
CA GLY A 113 -8.05 -11.51 -10.97
C GLY A 113 -9.18 -10.52 -10.69
N THR A 114 -10.20 -10.62 -11.52
CA THR A 114 -11.47 -9.90 -11.33
C THR A 114 -12.53 -10.82 -10.73
N GLU A 115 -13.41 -10.27 -9.92
CA GLU A 115 -14.59 -10.98 -9.39
C GLU A 115 -15.87 -10.23 -9.77
N ILE A 116 -16.96 -10.98 -9.95
CA ILE A 116 -18.29 -10.41 -10.22
C ILE A 116 -19.04 -10.33 -8.91
N VAL A 117 -19.44 -9.12 -8.54
CA VAL A 117 -20.11 -8.80 -7.29
C VAL A 117 -21.12 -7.69 -7.52
N LYS A 118 -22.18 -7.65 -6.72
CA LYS A 118 -23.12 -6.53 -6.75
C LYS A 118 -22.54 -5.33 -6.00
N ALA A 119 -22.71 -4.15 -6.56
CA ALA A 119 -22.32 -2.90 -5.93
C ALA A 119 -23.28 -1.76 -6.24
N THR A 120 -23.36 -0.80 -5.32
CA THR A 120 -24.11 0.45 -5.46
C THR A 120 -23.15 1.55 -5.91
N PRO A 121 -23.42 2.25 -7.04
CA PRO A 121 -22.56 3.31 -7.51
C PRO A 121 -22.78 4.61 -6.73
N PHE A 122 -21.70 5.29 -6.37
CA PHE A 122 -21.63 6.60 -5.73
C PHE A 122 -20.76 7.53 -6.56
N SER A 123 -20.96 8.85 -6.40
CA SER A 123 -20.06 9.83 -7.00
C SER A 123 -18.75 9.90 -6.22
N LYS A 124 -17.62 10.13 -6.90
CA LYS A 124 -16.34 10.43 -6.23
C LYS A 124 -16.35 11.72 -5.40
N ASP A 125 -17.42 12.50 -5.47
CA ASP A 125 -17.59 13.76 -4.75
C ASP A 125 -18.78 13.72 -3.77
N ASP A 126 -19.52 12.60 -3.72
CA ASP A 126 -20.67 12.40 -2.82
C ASP A 126 -20.83 10.91 -2.46
N ARG A 127 -20.49 10.55 -1.21
CA ARG A 127 -20.65 9.19 -0.63
C ARG A 127 -21.97 9.01 0.13
N ILE A 128 -22.84 10.01 0.14
CA ILE A 128 -24.12 9.97 0.85
C ILE A 128 -25.21 9.49 -0.10
N HIS A 129 -25.22 9.98 -1.34
CA HIS A 129 -26.30 9.72 -2.29
C HIS A 129 -25.86 8.77 -3.42
N PRO A 130 -26.49 7.59 -3.55
CA PRO A 130 -26.23 6.69 -4.68
C PRO A 130 -26.51 7.36 -6.03
N LYS A 131 -25.61 7.15 -6.99
CA LYS A 131 -25.76 7.57 -8.40
C LYS A 131 -26.72 6.67 -9.19
N GLY A 132 -27.15 5.55 -8.60
CA GLY A 132 -28.03 4.57 -9.25
C GLY A 132 -28.31 3.37 -8.37
N GLY A 133 -29.07 2.42 -8.90
CA GLY A 133 -29.37 1.17 -8.22
C GLY A 133 -28.18 0.21 -8.19
N MET A 134 -28.22 -0.72 -7.23
CA MET A 134 -27.26 -1.81 -7.11
C MET A 134 -27.25 -2.68 -8.38
N ARG A 135 -26.06 -3.03 -8.86
CA ARG A 135 -25.85 -3.80 -10.10
C ARG A 135 -24.62 -4.68 -10.01
N ASN A 136 -24.54 -5.72 -10.83
CA ASN A 136 -23.31 -6.50 -10.98
C ASN A 136 -22.23 -5.60 -11.59
N ILE A 137 -21.05 -5.62 -10.98
CA ILE A 137 -19.83 -5.03 -11.52
C ILE A 137 -18.76 -6.11 -11.62
N LYS A 138 -17.73 -5.84 -12.41
CA LYS A 138 -16.54 -6.69 -12.50
C LYS A 138 -15.34 -5.92 -11.94
N GLY A 139 -15.03 -6.16 -10.66
CA GLY A 139 -14.01 -5.45 -9.90
C GLY A 139 -12.69 -6.23 -9.81
N TYR A 140 -11.58 -5.51 -9.69
CA TYR A 140 -10.24 -6.08 -9.48
C TYR A 140 -9.99 -6.30 -7.99
N THR A 141 -10.42 -7.45 -7.47
CA THR A 141 -10.43 -7.75 -6.03
C THR A 141 -9.77 -9.05 -5.63
N HIS A 142 -9.34 -9.89 -6.59
CA HIS A 142 -8.71 -11.17 -6.26
C HIS A 142 -7.17 -11.06 -6.25
N PHE A 143 -6.57 -11.23 -5.07
CA PHE A 143 -5.12 -11.19 -4.85
C PHE A 143 -4.61 -12.52 -4.26
N PRO A 144 -4.29 -13.52 -5.11
CA PRO A 144 -3.75 -14.82 -4.71
C PRO A 144 -2.22 -14.86 -4.54
N PHE A 145 -1.49 -13.81 -4.96
CA PHE A 145 -0.01 -13.70 -4.81
C PHE A 145 0.77 -14.93 -5.30
N PRO A 146 0.62 -15.35 -6.58
CA PRO A 146 1.14 -16.63 -7.04
C PRO A 146 2.67 -16.72 -6.99
N GLY A 147 3.38 -15.59 -7.13
CA GLY A 147 4.85 -15.57 -7.07
C GLY A 147 5.40 -15.82 -5.66
N ARG A 148 4.64 -15.47 -4.61
CA ARG A 148 5.01 -15.71 -3.20
C ARG A 148 4.72 -17.13 -2.73
N GLN A 149 3.84 -17.87 -3.42
CA GLN A 149 3.53 -19.27 -3.13
C GLN A 149 3.20 -19.53 -1.64
N LYS A 150 2.37 -18.67 -1.04
CA LYS A 150 1.92 -18.76 0.37
C LYS A 150 3.04 -18.69 1.40
N LYS A 151 4.24 -18.26 1.02
CA LYS A 151 5.32 -17.99 1.98
C LYS A 151 4.89 -16.82 2.88
N TYR A 152 5.14 -16.98 4.18
CA TYR A 152 4.80 -16.06 5.29
C TYR A 152 3.32 -15.95 5.64
N SER A 153 2.43 -15.86 4.65
CA SER A 153 0.98 -15.84 4.83
C SER A 153 0.31 -16.59 3.68
N ASP A 154 -0.70 -17.41 3.96
CA ASP A 154 -1.53 -18.07 2.96
C ASP A 154 -2.83 -17.30 2.66
N PHE A 155 -2.98 -16.09 3.21
CA PHE A 155 -4.10 -15.20 3.01
C PHE A 155 -4.19 -14.71 1.56
N GLU A 156 -5.39 -14.82 0.99
CA GLU A 156 -5.73 -14.33 -0.34
C GLU A 156 -6.83 -13.27 -0.21
N TRP A 157 -6.71 -12.15 -0.93
CA TRP A 157 -7.73 -11.11 -0.88
C TRP A 157 -8.84 -11.39 -1.89
N HIS A 158 -10.08 -11.14 -1.48
CA HIS A 158 -11.30 -11.27 -2.28
C HIS A 158 -12.20 -10.08 -2.04
N TRP A 159 -13.24 -9.90 -2.87
CA TRP A 159 -14.16 -8.77 -2.77
C TRP A 159 -14.77 -8.56 -1.38
N TRP A 160 -14.97 -9.62 -0.59
CA TRP A 160 -15.54 -9.52 0.76
C TRP A 160 -14.55 -8.99 1.81
N HIS A 161 -13.28 -8.77 1.47
CA HIS A 161 -12.27 -8.10 2.29
C HIS A 161 -12.18 -6.59 2.02
N PHE A 162 -13.02 -6.08 1.11
CA PHE A 162 -13.02 -4.69 0.68
C PHE A 162 -14.41 -4.09 0.84
N ASP A 163 -14.49 -2.79 1.06
CA ASP A 163 -15.75 -2.04 1.05
C ASP A 163 -16.14 -1.63 -0.36
N ALA A 164 -15.18 -1.12 -1.14
CA ALA A 164 -15.47 -0.51 -2.42
C ALA A 164 -14.30 -0.52 -3.42
N VAL A 165 -14.62 -0.27 -4.70
CA VAL A 165 -13.67 -0.05 -5.81
C VAL A 165 -14.08 1.17 -6.66
N ASP A 166 -13.15 1.72 -7.45
CA ASP A 166 -13.40 2.85 -8.38
C ASP A 166 -13.51 2.44 -9.85
N TYR A 167 -13.39 1.13 -10.14
CA TYR A 167 -13.39 0.62 -11.50
C TYR A 167 -14.28 -0.61 -11.66
N ASP A 168 -15.27 -0.48 -12.55
CA ASP A 168 -16.08 -1.58 -13.05
C ASP A 168 -15.66 -1.89 -14.50
N ASP A 169 -15.08 -3.08 -14.73
CA ASP A 169 -14.58 -3.51 -16.04
C ASP A 169 -15.70 -3.69 -17.09
N TYR A 170 -16.97 -3.77 -16.65
CA TYR A 170 -18.10 -3.77 -17.58
C TYR A 170 -18.45 -2.36 -18.08
N SER A 171 -18.79 -1.44 -17.18
CA SER A 171 -19.29 -0.12 -17.57
C SER A 171 -18.19 0.91 -17.86
N LYS A 172 -17.03 0.80 -17.19
CA LYS A 172 -15.89 1.73 -17.28
C LYS A 172 -16.27 3.19 -17.02
N GLU A 173 -17.33 3.40 -16.24
CA GLU A 173 -17.79 4.74 -15.88
C GLU A 173 -16.73 5.47 -15.07
N GLN A 174 -16.45 6.71 -15.46
CA GLN A 174 -15.52 7.58 -14.76
C GLN A 174 -16.17 8.20 -13.52
N ASN A 175 -15.34 8.68 -12.59
CA ASN A 175 -15.76 9.43 -11.39
C ASN A 175 -16.81 8.69 -10.54
N THR A 176 -16.77 7.35 -10.54
CA THR A 176 -17.76 6.51 -9.87
C THR A 176 -17.06 5.55 -8.92
N ILE A 177 -17.58 5.44 -7.70
CA ILE A 177 -17.14 4.51 -6.67
C ILE A 177 -18.24 3.47 -6.51
N TYR A 178 -17.87 2.22 -6.29
CA TYR A 178 -18.78 1.10 -6.20
C TYR A 178 -18.68 0.46 -4.82
N LEU A 179 -19.66 0.75 -3.96
CA LEU A 179 -19.78 0.14 -2.63
C LEU A 179 -20.39 -1.25 -2.77
N PHE A 180 -19.70 -2.30 -2.30
CA PHE A 180 -20.15 -3.68 -2.47
C PHE A 180 -21.42 -3.99 -1.66
N GLU A 181 -22.21 -4.95 -2.13
CA GLU A 181 -23.41 -5.43 -1.45
C GLU A 181 -23.07 -5.92 -0.03
N GLY A 182 -23.79 -5.39 0.96
CA GLY A 182 -23.58 -5.72 2.36
C GLY A 182 -22.43 -4.98 3.05
N LYS A 183 -21.76 -4.06 2.34
CA LYS A 183 -20.71 -3.18 2.89
C LYS A 183 -21.25 -1.79 3.19
N SER A 184 -20.50 -1.07 4.03
CA SER A 184 -20.70 0.34 4.33
C SER A 184 -19.33 1.00 4.36
N PHE A 185 -19.23 2.25 3.93
CA PHE A 185 -17.99 3.00 4.13
C PHE A 185 -17.66 3.06 5.62
N ASP A 186 -16.40 2.79 5.96
CA ASP A 186 -15.92 2.83 7.33
C ASP A 186 -16.23 4.15 8.07
N ASP A 187 -16.47 4.02 9.37
CA ASP A 187 -16.76 5.13 10.29
C ASP A 187 -15.46 5.77 10.84
N TYR A 188 -15.58 6.91 11.53
CA TYR A 188 -14.45 7.65 12.14
C TYR A 188 -13.38 8.15 11.15
N VAL A 189 -13.79 8.34 9.90
CA VAL A 189 -12.98 8.94 8.83
C VAL A 189 -13.27 10.43 8.68
N ALA A 190 -12.47 11.13 7.87
CA ALA A 190 -12.75 12.51 7.52
C ALA A 190 -14.13 12.63 6.82
N LEU A 191 -14.86 13.70 7.13
CA LEU A 191 -16.21 13.94 6.61
C LEU A 191 -16.23 14.65 5.25
N GLU A 192 -15.06 14.88 4.63
CA GLU A 192 -15.00 15.41 3.28
C GLU A 192 -15.75 14.48 2.32
N LYS A 193 -16.51 15.06 1.38
CA LYS A 193 -17.37 14.31 0.44
C LYS A 193 -18.45 13.44 1.13
N GLY A 194 -18.78 13.76 2.38
CA GLY A 194 -19.75 13.07 3.23
C GLY A 194 -19.13 11.96 4.07
N ASN A 195 -18.31 11.11 3.45
CA ASN A 195 -17.48 10.10 4.10
C ASN A 195 -16.24 9.88 3.20
N PHE A 196 -15.04 9.97 3.77
CA PHE A 196 -13.78 9.86 3.04
C PHE A 196 -12.99 8.57 3.32
N ALA A 197 -13.67 7.47 3.69
CA ALA A 197 -13.05 6.15 3.79
C ALA A 197 -12.44 5.74 2.44
N TYR A 198 -13.23 5.85 1.37
CA TYR A 198 -12.76 5.52 0.03
C TYR A 198 -11.85 6.60 -0.56
N LEU A 199 -10.59 6.22 -0.83
CA LEU A 199 -9.62 7.04 -1.55
C LEU A 199 -9.37 6.56 -2.99
N MET A 200 -8.92 5.32 -3.17
CA MET A 200 -8.52 4.75 -4.47
C MET A 200 -8.35 3.21 -4.40
N GLY A 201 -8.39 2.52 -5.55
CA GLY A 201 -8.13 1.09 -5.63
C GLY A 201 -9.24 0.24 -5.00
N ALA A 202 -8.87 -0.91 -4.44
CA ALA A 202 -9.76 -1.73 -3.61
C ALA A 202 -9.60 -1.33 -2.13
N ASP A 203 -10.62 -0.68 -1.59
CA ASP A 203 -10.63 -0.07 -0.26
C ASP A 203 -10.86 -1.13 0.81
N VAL A 204 -9.93 -1.27 1.73
CA VAL A 204 -9.91 -2.35 2.72
C VAL A 204 -11.04 -2.15 3.74
N ASP A 205 -11.84 -3.19 3.97
CA ASP A 205 -12.90 -3.18 4.98
C ASP A 205 -12.27 -3.44 6.36
N PHE A 206 -12.06 -2.39 7.16
CA PHE A 206 -11.53 -2.55 8.52
C PHE A 206 -12.56 -3.02 9.54
N GLN A 207 -13.84 -3.13 9.16
CA GLN A 207 -14.90 -3.76 9.96
C GLN A 207 -14.88 -5.30 9.85
N SER A 208 -14.27 -5.86 8.82
CA SER A 208 -14.04 -7.31 8.71
C SER A 208 -13.09 -7.82 9.80
N LYS A 209 -13.49 -8.89 10.50
CA LYS A 209 -12.61 -9.54 11.49
C LYS A 209 -11.41 -10.21 10.82
N GLU A 210 -11.64 -10.85 9.69
CA GLU A 210 -10.60 -11.55 8.93
C GLU A 210 -9.52 -10.57 8.46
N VAL A 211 -9.91 -9.37 8.01
CA VAL A 211 -8.99 -8.29 7.64
C VAL A 211 -8.20 -7.74 8.84
N ARG A 212 -8.82 -7.63 10.02
CA ARG A 212 -8.13 -7.13 11.22
C ARG A 212 -7.19 -8.14 11.86
N ASP A 213 -7.45 -9.43 11.65
CA ASP A 213 -6.60 -10.51 12.17
C ASP A 213 -5.34 -10.69 11.31
N GLU A 214 -5.42 -10.41 10.01
CA GLU A 214 -4.30 -10.39 9.03
C GLU A 214 -3.44 -9.12 9.17
#